data_AF-W2M3K3-F1
#
_entry.id   AF-W2M3K3-F1
#
_cell.length_a   1.000
_cell.length_b   1.000
_cell.length_c   1.000
_cell.angle_alpha   90.00
_cell.angle_beta   90.00
_cell.angle_gamma   90.00
#
_symmetry.space_group_name_H-M   'P 1'
#
loop_
_entity.id
_entity.type
_entity.pdbx_description
1 polymer ?
#
loop_
_entity_poly.entity_id
_entity_poly.type
_entity_poly.pdbx_seq_one_letter_code
_entity_poly.pdbx_strand_id
1 'polypeptide(L)'
;GKVIGENAKTNELCNQTLEIFVGAYGREAGNAMLKYLPRGGFYITGGLAPKNLDYFTKKDIFLKSVFDKGRVSPAIKACPIYLVLNEDLGERGAHYYAYQLLKEV
;
A
#
# COMPACT_ATOMS: atom_id res chain seq x y z
N GLY A 1 -5.48 13.01 -3.24
CA GLY A 1 -5.19 12.22 -2.03
C GLY A 1 -5.67 12.93 -0.79
N LYS A 2 -4.81 13.78 -0.19
CA LYS A 2 -5.08 14.49 1.08
C LYS A 2 -6.44 15.19 1.16
N VAL A 3 -6.73 16.10 0.23
CA VAL A 3 -7.99 16.88 0.24
C VAL A 3 -9.23 15.99 0.18
N ILE A 4 -9.22 14.96 -0.69
CA ILE A 4 -10.33 14.00 -0.77
C ILE A 4 -10.44 13.18 0.52
N GLY A 5 -9.30 12.73 1.07
CA GLY A 5 -9.20 12.07 2.39
C GLY A 5 -9.85 12.85 3.51
N GLU A 6 -9.51 14.13 3.64
CA GLU A 6 -10.00 15.02 4.68
C GLU A 6 -11.53 15.24 4.60
N ASN A 7 -12.08 15.27 3.38
CA ASN A 7 -13.50 15.53 3.14
C ASN A 7 -14.35 14.25 3.05
N ALA A 8 -13.76 13.06 3.07
CA ALA A 8 -14.49 11.83 2.83
C ALA A 8 -15.51 11.45 3.92
N LYS A 9 -15.34 11.95 5.16
CA LYS A 9 -16.30 11.70 6.23
C LYS A 9 -17.59 12.50 6.09
N THR A 10 -17.53 13.63 5.38
CA THR A 10 -18.63 14.61 5.29
C THR A 10 -19.16 14.78 3.88
N ASN A 11 -18.48 14.23 2.87
CA ASN A 11 -18.87 14.29 1.47
C ASN A 11 -18.88 12.89 0.84
N GLU A 12 -20.07 12.47 0.39
CA GLU A 12 -20.29 11.12 -0.16
C GLU A 12 -19.45 10.85 -1.42
N LEU A 13 -19.30 11.82 -2.31
CA LEU A 13 -18.48 11.67 -3.52
C LEU A 13 -17.00 11.50 -3.16
N CYS A 14 -16.51 12.19 -2.13
CA CYS A 14 -15.15 12.01 -1.63
C CYS A 14 -14.96 10.61 -1.02
N ASN A 15 -15.94 10.10 -0.26
CA ASN A 15 -15.91 8.72 0.23
C ASN A 15 -15.88 7.71 -0.91
N GLN A 16 -16.80 7.81 -1.87
CA GLN A 16 -16.87 6.93 -3.03
C GLN A 16 -15.58 6.96 -3.85
N THR A 17 -14.99 8.14 -4.02
CA THR A 17 -13.70 8.31 -4.71
C THR A 17 -12.60 7.51 -4.04
N LEU A 18 -12.52 7.55 -2.70
CA LEU A 18 -11.52 6.77 -1.97
C LEU A 18 -11.78 5.26 -2.04
N GLU A 19 -13.04 4.82 -1.98
CA GLU A 19 -13.38 3.40 -2.12
C GLU A 19 -12.96 2.86 -3.49
N ILE A 20 -13.28 3.59 -4.57
CA ILE A 20 -12.86 3.26 -5.93
C ILE A 20 -11.34 3.23 -6.03
N PHE A 21 -10.68 4.28 -5.52
CA PHE A 21 -9.22 4.38 -5.57
C PHE A 21 -8.56 3.21 -4.83
N VAL A 22 -9.00 2.90 -3.61
CA VAL A 22 -8.42 1.83 -2.78
C VAL A 22 -8.64 0.47 -3.42
N GLY A 23 -9.79 0.25 -4.05
CA GLY A 23 -10.05 -0.96 -4.83
C GLY A 23 -9.13 -1.09 -6.05
N ALA A 24 -8.90 -0.01 -6.80
CA ALA A 24 -7.97 -0.01 -7.93
C ALA A 24 -6.52 -0.22 -7.46
N TYR A 25 -6.13 0.45 -6.37
CA TYR A 25 -4.81 0.32 -5.74
C TYR A 25 -4.55 -1.11 -5.26
N GLY A 26 -5.53 -1.76 -4.63
CA GLY A 26 -5.46 -3.17 -4.24
C GLY A 26 -5.29 -4.10 -5.43
N ARG A 27 -6.03 -3.87 -6.53
CA ARG A 27 -5.85 -4.66 -7.75
C ARG A 27 -4.43 -4.55 -8.29
N GLU A 28 -3.86 -3.36 -8.33
CA GLU A 28 -2.50 -3.17 -8.82
C GLU A 28 -1.45 -3.76 -7.88
N ALA A 29 -1.62 -3.60 -6.57
CA ALA A 29 -0.77 -4.27 -5.58
C ALA A 29 -0.77 -5.80 -5.77
N GLY A 30 -1.93 -6.42 -5.98
CA GLY A 30 -2.02 -7.85 -6.27
C GLY A 30 -1.35 -8.25 -7.59
N ASN A 31 -1.38 -7.40 -8.63
CA ASN A 31 -0.65 -7.64 -9.89
C ASN A 31 0.86 -7.62 -9.65
N ALA A 32 1.35 -6.63 -8.91
CA ALA A 32 2.76 -6.55 -8.53
C ALA A 32 3.18 -7.77 -7.69
N MET A 33 2.36 -8.19 -6.73
CA MET A 33 2.63 -9.39 -5.93
C MET A 33 2.71 -10.66 -6.79
N LEU A 34 1.87 -10.81 -7.82
CA LEU A 34 1.97 -11.95 -8.75
C LEU A 34 3.25 -11.89 -9.60
N LYS A 35 3.70 -10.69 -9.96
CA LYS A 35 4.92 -10.50 -10.75
C LYS A 35 6.19 -10.85 -9.96
N TYR A 36 6.25 -10.50 -8.68
CA TYR A 36 7.48 -10.61 -7.88
C TYR A 36 7.45 -11.71 -6.82
N LEU A 37 6.27 -12.27 -6.50
CA LEU A 37 6.05 -13.29 -5.46
C LEU A 37 6.79 -12.98 -4.15
N PRO A 38 6.48 -11.84 -3.49
CA PRO A 38 7.24 -11.27 -2.38
C PRO A 38 6.98 -12.04 -1.07
N ARG A 39 7.50 -13.26 -0.97
CA ARG A 39 7.30 -14.15 0.20
C ARG A 39 7.86 -13.59 1.51
N GLY A 40 8.89 -12.75 1.44
CA GLY A 40 9.44 -12.04 2.60
C GLY A 40 8.61 -10.85 3.07
N GLY A 41 7.68 -10.36 2.23
CA GLY A 41 6.81 -9.23 2.56
C GLY A 41 6.63 -8.27 1.39
N PHE A 42 5.39 -7.79 1.25
CA PHE A 42 5.02 -6.72 0.34
C PHE A 42 4.78 -5.45 1.15
N TYR A 43 5.68 -4.46 1.00
CA TYR A 43 5.66 -3.23 1.79
C TYR A 43 5.03 -2.10 0.98
N ILE A 44 3.93 -1.56 1.48
CA ILE A 44 3.22 -0.41 0.92
C ILE A 44 3.75 0.84 1.63
N THR A 45 4.28 1.77 0.84
CA THR A 45 4.88 3.01 1.32
C THR A 45 4.22 4.22 0.68
N GLY A 46 4.61 5.42 1.12
CA GLY A 46 4.10 6.70 0.62
C GLY A 46 2.96 7.25 1.46
N GLY A 47 2.68 8.55 1.29
CA GLY A 47 1.83 9.29 2.22
C GLY A 47 0.32 9.03 2.10
N LEU A 48 -0.17 8.35 1.05
CA LEU A 48 -1.61 8.23 0.84
C LEU A 48 -2.27 7.25 1.81
N ALA A 49 -1.72 6.05 1.93
CA ALA A 49 -2.33 5.00 2.75
C ALA A 49 -2.25 5.29 4.26
N PRO A 50 -1.13 5.79 4.83
CA PRO A 50 -1.08 6.26 6.21
C PRO A 50 -2.07 7.39 6.53
N LYS A 51 -2.34 8.28 5.57
CA LYS A 51 -3.31 9.38 5.75
C LYS A 51 -4.76 8.94 5.62
N ASN A 52 -5.02 7.71 5.15
CA ASN A 52 -6.36 7.17 4.89
C ASN A 52 -6.51 5.75 5.46
N LEU A 53 -5.87 5.47 6.61
CA LEU A 53 -5.70 4.12 7.18
C LEU A 53 -6.99 3.29 7.20
N ASP A 54 -8.09 3.89 7.61
CA ASP A 54 -9.38 3.19 7.74
C ASP A 54 -9.84 2.52 6.44
N TYR A 55 -9.53 3.10 5.27
CA TYR A 55 -9.86 2.51 3.98
C TYR A 55 -8.99 1.28 3.64
N PHE A 56 -7.78 1.20 4.20
CA PHE A 56 -6.83 0.11 3.94
C PHE A 56 -6.90 -0.99 5.01
N THR A 57 -7.29 -0.66 6.25
CA THR A 57 -7.21 -1.59 7.39
C THR A 57 -8.57 -1.97 7.99
N LYS A 58 -9.54 -1.06 8.03
CA LYS A 58 -10.87 -1.32 8.60
C LYS A 58 -11.87 -1.80 7.56
N LYS A 59 -11.77 -1.26 6.33
CA LYS A 59 -12.53 -1.75 5.18
C LYS A 59 -11.81 -2.94 4.56
N ASP A 60 -12.58 -3.92 4.08
CA ASP A 60 -12.04 -5.10 3.40
C ASP A 60 -11.75 -4.85 1.91
N ILE A 61 -12.09 -3.67 1.38
CA ILE A 61 -11.97 -3.29 -0.04
C ILE A 61 -10.56 -3.54 -0.58
N PHE A 62 -9.53 -3.12 0.16
CA PHE A 62 -8.14 -3.28 -0.26
C PHE A 62 -7.76 -4.76 -0.39
N LEU A 63 -7.90 -5.55 0.67
CA LEU A 63 -7.50 -6.96 0.67
C LEU A 63 -8.36 -7.81 -0.27
N LYS A 64 -9.67 -7.55 -0.36
CA LYS A 64 -10.54 -8.20 -1.36
C LYS A 64 -10.02 -7.96 -2.76
N SER A 65 -9.65 -6.72 -3.08
CA SER A 65 -9.14 -6.35 -4.40
C SER A 65 -7.74 -6.90 -4.71
N VAL A 66 -6.87 -7.00 -3.69
CA VAL A 66 -5.53 -7.62 -3.82
C VAL A 66 -5.67 -9.09 -4.18
N PHE A 67 -6.52 -9.82 -3.47
CA PHE A 67 -6.66 -11.27 -3.62
C PHE A 67 -7.66 -11.68 -4.71
N ASP A 68 -8.36 -10.75 -5.35
CA ASP A 68 -9.21 -11.00 -6.52
C ASP A 68 -8.37 -11.20 -7.78
N LYS A 69 -7.83 -12.42 -7.92
CA LYS A 69 -6.96 -12.87 -9.02
C LYS A 69 -7.40 -14.20 -9.62
N GLY A 70 -8.65 -14.60 -9.38
CA GLY A 70 -9.22 -15.87 -9.85
C GLY A 70 -8.37 -17.08 -9.47
N ARG A 71 -8.05 -17.93 -10.45
CA ARG A 71 -7.29 -19.19 -10.22
C ARG A 71 -5.88 -18.99 -9.66
N VAL A 72 -5.28 -17.81 -9.80
CA VAL A 72 -3.92 -17.54 -9.31
C VAL A 72 -3.88 -16.87 -7.94
N SER A 73 -5.03 -16.57 -7.32
CA SER A 73 -5.10 -16.01 -5.97
C SER A 73 -4.27 -16.79 -4.92
N PRO A 74 -4.25 -18.14 -4.90
CA PRO A 74 -3.44 -18.88 -3.92
C PRO A 74 -1.94 -18.55 -3.96
N ALA A 75 -1.41 -18.12 -5.11
CA ALA A 75 0.04 -17.85 -5.27
C ALA A 75 0.55 -16.70 -4.38
N ILE A 76 -0.34 -15.75 -4.02
CA ILE A 76 0.03 -14.57 -3.24
C ILE A 76 -0.61 -14.54 -1.84
N LYS A 77 -1.51 -15.49 -1.52
CA LYS A 77 -2.24 -15.53 -0.23
C LYS A 77 -1.32 -15.63 1.00
N ALA A 78 -0.18 -16.31 0.85
CA ALA A 78 0.79 -16.48 1.93
C ALA A 78 1.81 -15.33 2.03
N CYS A 79 1.81 -14.38 1.09
CA CYS A 79 2.72 -13.25 1.13
C CYS A 79 2.21 -12.23 2.16
N PRO A 80 3.01 -11.87 3.19
CA PRO A 80 2.58 -10.86 4.15
C PRO A 80 2.56 -9.48 3.49
N ILE A 81 1.59 -8.65 3.89
CA ILE A 81 1.43 -7.28 3.40
C ILE A 81 1.61 -6.33 4.58
N TYR A 82 2.52 -5.37 4.45
CA TYR A 82 2.86 -4.40 5.48
C TYR A 82 2.56 -3.00 4.98
N LEU A 83 1.85 -2.21 5.79
CA LEU A 83 1.65 -0.79 5.52
C LEU A 83 2.64 0.02 6.36
N VAL A 84 3.57 0.72 5.71
CA VAL A 84 4.60 1.52 6.37
C VAL A 84 4.03 2.89 6.73
N LEU A 85 4.04 3.24 8.02
CA LEU A 85 3.45 4.47 8.54
C LEU A 85 4.40 5.66 8.56
N ASN A 86 5.70 5.41 8.44
CA ASN A 86 6.74 6.44 8.46
C ASN A 86 6.73 7.28 7.17
N GLU A 87 6.54 8.59 7.30
CA GLU A 87 6.59 9.52 6.15
C GLU A 87 8.02 9.86 5.71
N ASP A 88 9.01 9.69 6.59
CA ASP A 88 10.44 9.97 6.39
C ASP A 88 11.24 8.78 5.82
N LEU A 89 10.56 7.76 5.28
CA LEU A 89 11.22 6.53 4.82
C LEU A 89 12.28 6.79 3.73
N GLY A 90 12.01 7.72 2.81
CA GLY A 90 12.94 8.08 1.75
C GLY A 90 14.23 8.71 2.28
N GLU A 91 14.11 9.58 3.29
CA GLU A 91 15.24 10.24 3.94
C GLU A 91 16.10 9.23 4.72
N ARG A 92 15.45 8.31 5.44
CA ARG A 92 16.13 7.20 6.13
C ARG A 92 16.89 6.29 5.18
N GLY A 93 16.26 5.93 4.06
CA GLY A 93 16.88 5.10 3.03
C GLY A 93 18.11 5.78 2.41
N ALA A 94 17.98 7.07 2.09
CA ALA A 94 19.08 7.87 1.55
C ALA A 94 20.25 7.98 2.54
N HIS A 95 19.97 8.25 3.81
CA HIS A 95 20.99 8.30 4.86
C HIS A 95 21.67 6.94 5.04
N TYR A 96 20.90 5.85 5.14
CA TYR A 96 21.46 4.50 5.27
C TYR A 96 22.37 4.16 4.08
N TYR A 97 21.93 4.46 2.86
CA TYR A 97 22.72 4.20 1.65
C TYR A 97 24.02 5.03 1.62
N ALA A 98 23.96 6.31 1.96
CA ALA A 98 25.14 7.16 2.07
C ALA A 98 26.15 6.63 3.12
N TYR A 99 25.64 6.13 4.25
CA TYR A 99 26.48 5.52 5.28
C TYR A 99 27.15 4.21 4.83
N GLN A 100 26.46 3.37 4.06
CA GLN A 100 27.06 2.16 3.48
C GLN A 100 28.19 2.51 2.53
N LEU A 101 27.98 3.51 1.64
CA LEU A 101 29.01 3.98 0.72
C LEU A 101 30.27 4.50 1.43
N LEU A 102 30.12 5.13 2.59
CA LEU A 102 31.27 5.58 3.40
C LEU A 102 32.01 4.45 4.10
N LYS A 103 31.37 3.29 4.32
CA LYS A 103 31.97 2.12 4.97
C LYS A 103 32.66 1.16 3.99
N GLU A 104 32.27 1.20 2.73
CA GLU A 104 32.87 0.40 1.65
C GLU A 104 34.16 1.03 1.08
N VAL A 105 34.49 2.26 1.50
CA VAL A 105 35.74 2.97 1.24
C VAL A 105 36.71 2.78 2.40
#